data_AF-A0A1N7PQV9-F1
#
_entry.id   AF-A0A1N7PQV9-F1
#
_cell.length_a   1.000
_cell.length_b   1.000
_cell.length_c   1.000
_cell.angle_alpha   90.00
_cell.angle_beta   90.00
_cell.angle_gamma   90.00
#
_symmetry.space_group_name_H-M   'P 1'
#
loop_
_entity.id
_entity.type
_entity.pdbx_description
1 polymer ?
#
loop_
_entity_poly.entity_id
_entity_poly.type
_entity_poly.pdbx_seq_one_letter_code
_entity_poly.pdbx_strand_id
1 'polypeptide(L)'
;MMKKALLLEATASSLEEAKSAIESSVGLSLAAHESAYHGGEYFRGDLYGANLILQANFIEDDGEPAEADFPGADLLVYLDGEIGAVDWAASRLMALSKVLRSSTY
;
A
#
# COMPACT_ATOMS: atom_id res chain seq x y z
N MET A 1 17.02 0.83 15.26
CA MET A 1 16.52 2.01 14.51
C MET A 1 15.00 1.90 14.54
N MET A 2 14.26 3.01 14.66
CA MET A 2 12.82 3.00 14.93
C MET A 2 12.05 2.69 13.65
N LYS A 3 11.10 1.75 13.71
CA LYS A 3 10.30 1.37 12.55
C LYS A 3 8.92 2.01 12.59
N LYS A 4 8.32 2.13 11.42
CA LYS A 4 6.95 2.60 11.24
C LYS A 4 6.23 1.70 10.25
N ALA A 5 4.92 1.53 10.48
CA ALA A 5 4.00 0.94 9.52
C ALA A 5 2.83 1.91 9.30
N LEU A 6 2.43 2.06 8.04
CA LEU A 6 1.25 2.81 7.62
C LEU A 6 0.38 1.93 6.73
N LEU A 7 -0.92 2.01 6.96
CA LEU A 7 -1.94 1.54 6.02
C LEU A 7 -2.62 2.78 5.44
N LEU A 8 -2.64 2.88 4.13
CA LEU A 8 -3.31 3.95 3.39
C LEU A 8 -4.36 3.36 2.47
N GLU A 9 -5.44 4.12 2.25
CA GLU A 9 -6.39 3.92 1.15
C GLU A 9 -5.89 4.71 -0.06
N ALA A 10 -5.71 4.07 -1.22
CA ALA A 10 -5.43 4.78 -2.46
C ALA A 10 -6.74 5.29 -3.09
N THR A 11 -6.77 6.54 -3.56
CA THR A 11 -7.98 7.18 -4.08
C THR A 11 -8.23 6.90 -5.57
N ALA A 12 -7.44 6.02 -6.20
CA ALA A 12 -7.56 5.70 -7.61
C ALA A 12 -8.71 4.71 -7.88
N SER A 13 -9.16 4.62 -9.12
CA SER A 13 -10.27 3.76 -9.51
C SER A 13 -9.87 2.33 -9.88
N SER A 14 -8.58 2.08 -10.14
CA SER A 14 -8.03 0.75 -10.39
C SER A 14 -6.63 0.56 -9.84
N LEU A 15 -6.20 -0.69 -9.75
CA LEU A 15 -4.88 -1.06 -9.26
C LEU A 15 -3.76 -0.52 -10.17
N GLU A 16 -3.96 -0.53 -11.49
CA GLU A 16 -3.01 -0.02 -12.48
C GLU A 16 -2.91 1.51 -12.47
N GLU A 17 -4.04 2.19 -12.25
CA GLU A 17 -4.06 3.65 -12.08
C GLU A 17 -3.33 4.04 -10.79
N ALA A 18 -3.63 3.36 -9.68
CA ALA A 18 -2.94 3.55 -8.41
C ALA A 18 -1.43 3.31 -8.56
N LYS A 19 -1.03 2.21 -9.21
CA LYS A 19 0.37 1.90 -9.50
C LYS A 19 1.04 3.04 -10.26
N SER A 20 0.48 3.44 -11.39
CA SER A 20 1.06 4.47 -12.26
C SER A 20 1.23 5.81 -11.53
N ALA A 21 0.24 6.18 -10.70
CA ALA A 21 0.28 7.40 -9.89
C ALA A 21 1.33 7.32 -8.77
N ILE A 22 1.41 6.19 -8.06
CA ILE A 22 2.40 5.93 -7.02
C ILE A 22 3.82 5.94 -7.60
N GLU A 23 4.06 5.18 -8.67
CA GLU A 23 5.37 5.11 -9.35
C GLU A 23 5.85 6.50 -9.77
N SER A 24 4.95 7.32 -10.32
CA SER A 24 5.24 8.70 -10.72
C SER A 24 5.58 9.60 -9.52
N SER A 25 4.93 9.39 -8.36
CA SER A 25 5.14 10.22 -7.18
C SER A 25 6.41 9.88 -6.40
N VAL A 26 6.73 8.59 -6.30
CA VAL A 26 7.93 8.11 -5.57
C VAL A 26 9.16 7.97 -6.46
N GLY A 27 8.99 7.98 -7.79
CA GLY A 27 10.08 7.88 -8.76
C GLY A 27 10.69 6.49 -8.86
N LEU A 28 9.93 5.43 -8.55
CA LEU A 28 10.35 4.02 -8.65
C LEU A 28 9.30 3.19 -9.37
N SER A 29 9.72 2.09 -9.99
CA SER A 29 8.80 1.09 -10.55
C SER A 29 8.45 0.04 -9.51
N LEU A 30 7.16 -0.30 -9.43
CA LEU A 30 6.65 -1.41 -8.65
C LEU A 30 6.60 -2.66 -9.52
N ALA A 31 7.10 -3.77 -8.99
CA ALA A 31 7.02 -5.08 -9.63
C ALA A 31 5.64 -5.70 -9.40
N ALA A 32 5.08 -6.30 -10.44
CA ALA A 32 3.88 -7.13 -10.33
C ALA A 32 4.24 -8.46 -9.65
N HIS A 33 3.38 -8.91 -8.75
CA HIS A 33 3.46 -10.19 -8.10
C HIS A 33 2.08 -10.84 -8.10
N GLU A 34 2.03 -12.13 -8.44
CA GLU A 34 0.82 -12.92 -8.28
C GLU A 34 0.79 -13.53 -6.87
N SER A 35 -0.34 -13.37 -6.18
CA SER A 35 -0.61 -14.11 -4.96
C SER A 35 -1.18 -15.48 -5.30
N ALA A 36 -0.36 -16.53 -5.17
CA ALA A 36 -0.81 -17.92 -5.30
C ALA A 36 -1.86 -18.33 -4.24
N TYR A 37 -1.97 -17.55 -3.15
CA TYR A 37 -2.87 -17.84 -2.03
C TYR A 37 -4.29 -17.30 -2.24
N HIS A 38 -4.44 -16.14 -2.90
CA HIS A 38 -5.75 -15.45 -3.00
C HIS A 38 -6.16 -15.07 -4.44
N GLY A 39 -5.36 -15.44 -5.44
CA GLY A 39 -5.75 -15.29 -6.85
C GLY A 39 -5.89 -13.83 -7.28
N GLY A 40 -4.80 -13.07 -7.22
CA GLY A 40 -4.78 -11.68 -7.66
C GLY A 40 -3.38 -11.11 -7.80
N GLU A 41 -3.27 -10.03 -8.56
CA GLU A 41 -2.04 -9.25 -8.70
C GLU A 41 -1.94 -8.22 -7.57
N TYR A 42 -0.74 -8.10 -7.01
CA TYR A 42 -0.35 -6.96 -6.18
C TYR A 42 0.97 -6.39 -6.70
N PHE A 43 1.23 -5.14 -6.37
CA PHE A 43 2.45 -4.46 -6.76
C PHE A 43 3.34 -4.22 -5.55
N ARG A 44 4.64 -4.43 -5.68
CA ARG A 44 5.61 -4.24 -4.59
C ARG A 44 6.82 -3.44 -5.05
N GLY A 45 7.34 -2.61 -4.15
CA GLY A 45 8.60 -1.90 -4.31
C GLY A 45 9.37 -1.75 -3.00
N ASP A 46 10.67 -1.49 -3.10
CA ASP A 46 11.53 -1.08 -1.98
C ASP A 46 11.96 0.37 -2.18
N LEU A 47 11.73 1.20 -1.16
CA LEU A 47 11.98 2.63 -1.10
C LEU A 47 13.02 2.91 -0.02
N TYR A 48 14.29 2.60 -0.30
CA TYR A 48 15.43 2.95 0.57
C TYR A 48 15.19 2.61 2.05
N GLY A 49 14.75 1.39 2.34
CA GLY A 49 14.47 0.93 3.72
C GLY A 49 13.02 1.00 4.15
N ALA A 50 12.09 1.33 3.25
CA ALA A 50 10.66 1.07 3.39
C ALA A 50 10.16 0.13 2.29
N ASN A 51 9.42 -0.91 2.65
CA ASN A 51 8.65 -1.68 1.69
C ASN A 51 7.36 -0.92 1.37
N LEU A 52 6.94 -0.99 0.11
CA LEU A 52 5.62 -0.56 -0.35
C LEU A 52 4.91 -1.74 -1.01
N ILE A 53 3.69 -2.02 -0.57
CA ILE A 53 2.78 -2.98 -1.21
C ILE A 53 1.50 -2.25 -1.58
N LEU A 54 1.07 -2.39 -2.83
CA LEU A 54 -0.21 -1.91 -3.35
C LEU A 54 -1.05 -3.13 -3.74
N GLN A 55 -2.25 -3.25 -3.19
CA GLN A 55 -3.18 -4.34 -3.49
C GLN A 55 -4.64 -3.91 -3.39
N ALA A 56 -5.55 -4.71 -3.94
CA ALA A 56 -6.98 -4.55 -3.66
C ALA A 56 -7.30 -4.99 -2.23
N ASN A 57 -8.33 -4.42 -1.63
CA ASN A 57 -8.94 -4.94 -0.40
C ASN A 57 -9.91 -6.08 -0.75
N PHE A 58 -9.34 -7.20 -1.21
CA PHE A 58 -10.10 -8.33 -1.71
C PHE A 58 -10.88 -9.02 -0.58
N ILE A 59 -11.95 -9.73 -0.95
CA ILE A 59 -12.72 -10.55 -0.02
C ILE A 59 -11.98 -11.87 0.20
N GLU A 60 -11.68 -12.18 1.47
CA GLU A 60 -11.05 -13.43 1.89
C GLU A 60 -12.07 -14.59 1.94
N ASP A 61 -11.57 -15.80 2.22
CA ASP A 61 -12.39 -17.02 2.27
C ASP A 61 -13.46 -17.00 3.38
N ASP A 62 -13.28 -16.16 4.40
CA ASP A 62 -14.24 -15.95 5.48
C ASP A 62 -15.36 -14.95 5.11
N GLY A 63 -15.28 -14.34 3.93
CA GLY A 63 -16.26 -13.37 3.42
C GLY A 63 -16.00 -11.94 3.86
N GLU A 64 -14.95 -11.67 4.63
CA GLU A 64 -14.55 -10.32 5.04
C GLU A 64 -13.46 -9.76 4.10
N PRO A 65 -13.34 -8.43 3.96
CA PRO A 65 -12.23 -7.85 3.24
C PRO A 65 -10.91 -8.06 4.00
N ALA A 66 -9.80 -8.12 3.27
CA ALA A 66 -8.45 -8.30 3.81
C ALA A 66 -8.13 -7.33 4.96
N GLU A 67 -8.63 -6.08 4.89
CA GLU A 67 -8.71 -5.18 6.03
C GLU A 67 -10.17 -4.98 6.46
N ALA A 68 -10.67 -5.92 7.28
CA ALA A 68 -12.05 -5.93 7.81
C ALA A 68 -12.43 -4.66 8.59
N ASP A 69 -11.47 -3.96 9.20
CA ASP A 69 -11.69 -2.68 9.88
C ASP A 69 -12.00 -1.53 8.90
N PHE A 70 -11.68 -1.69 7.61
CA PHE A 70 -11.80 -0.68 6.56
C PHE A 70 -12.49 -1.22 5.30
N PRO A 71 -13.72 -1.74 5.40
CA PRO A 71 -14.40 -2.44 4.30
C PRO A 71 -14.76 -1.52 3.11
N GLY A 72 -14.70 -0.19 3.29
CA GLY A 72 -14.95 0.78 2.23
C GLY A 72 -13.71 1.25 1.47
N ALA A 73 -12.51 0.79 1.85
CA ALA A 73 -11.29 1.10 1.14
C ALA A 73 -11.04 0.04 0.07
N ASP A 74 -11.21 0.37 -1.21
CA ASP A 74 -11.09 -0.60 -2.31
C ASP A 74 -9.63 -0.99 -2.62
N LEU A 75 -8.70 -0.03 -2.47
CA LEU A 75 -7.28 -0.19 -2.76
C LEU A 75 -6.45 0.20 -1.54
N LEU A 76 -5.52 -0.65 -1.18
CA LEU A 76 -4.68 -0.52 0.01
C LEU A 76 -3.22 -0.32 -0.36
N VAL A 77 -2.57 0.60 0.34
CA VAL A 77 -1.12 0.79 0.29
C VAL A 77 -0.55 0.54 1.68
N TYR A 78 0.28 -0.49 1.78
CA TYR A 78 1.05 -0.79 2.97
C TYR A 78 2.44 -0.19 2.82
N LEU A 79 2.87 0.56 3.84
CA LEU A 79 4.25 1.01 3.99
C LEU A 79 4.79 0.48 5.30
N ASP A 80 5.94 -0.19 5.28
CA ASP A 80 6.62 -0.64 6.49
C ASP A 80 8.13 -0.51 6.37
N GLY A 81 8.82 -0.11 7.43
CA GLY A 81 10.27 -0.02 7.43
C GLY A 81 10.81 1.04 8.37
N GLU A 82 11.98 1.58 8.03
CA GLU A 82 12.60 2.67 8.80
C GLU A 82 11.71 3.91 8.80
N ILE A 83 11.51 4.51 9.98
CA ILE A 83 10.54 5.61 10.17
C ILE A 83 10.72 6.75 9.17
N GLY A 84 11.97 7.16 8.90
CA GLY A 84 12.27 8.24 7.96
C GLY A 84 11.94 7.88 6.50
N ALA A 85 12.12 6.62 6.11
CA ALA A 85 11.79 6.15 4.77
C ALA A 85 10.27 6.07 4.58
N VAL A 86 9.56 5.57 5.59
CA VAL A 86 8.08 5.51 5.58
C VAL A 86 7.48 6.91 5.55
N ASP A 87 7.97 7.84 6.37
CA ASP A 87 7.48 9.23 6.38
C ASP A 87 7.76 9.94 5.06
N TRP A 88 8.92 9.71 4.46
CA TRP A 88 9.23 10.25 3.13
C TRP A 88 8.28 9.70 2.06
N ALA A 89 8.05 8.38 2.03
CA ALA A 89 7.12 7.76 1.09
C ALA A 89 5.69 8.29 1.28
N ALA A 90 5.20 8.31 2.52
CA ALA A 90 3.88 8.82 2.86
C ALA A 90 3.70 10.29 2.42
N SER A 91 4.73 11.13 2.58
CA SER A 91 4.69 12.54 2.16
C SER A 91 4.46 12.70 0.65
N ARG A 92 4.95 11.77 -0.17
CA ARG A 92 4.74 11.75 -1.62
C ARG A 92 3.36 11.24 -2.01
N LEU A 93 2.75 10.41 -1.17
CA LEU A 93 1.45 9.81 -1.45
C LEU A 93 0.26 10.59 -0.88
N MET A 94 0.49 11.67 -0.12
CA MET A 94 -0.59 12.39 0.58
C MET A 94 -1.73 12.90 -0.32
N ALA A 95 -1.44 13.26 -1.57
CA ALA A 95 -2.46 13.73 -2.51
C ALA A 95 -3.24 12.59 -3.21
N LEU A 96 -2.74 11.36 -3.11
CA LEU A 96 -3.26 10.17 -3.79
C LEU A 96 -3.85 9.15 -2.80
N SER A 97 -3.81 9.46 -1.51
CA SER A 97 -4.15 8.49 -0.47
C SER A 97 -4.67 9.14 0.80
N LYS A 98 -5.31 8.31 1.63
CA LYS A 98 -5.79 8.66 2.95
C LYS A 98 -5.22 7.68 3.97
N VAL A 99 -4.71 8.19 5.10
CA VAL A 99 -4.18 7.34 6.18
C VAL A 99 -5.34 6.63 6.88
N LEU A 100 -5.28 5.30 6.94
CA LEU A 100 -6.23 4.45 7.66
C LEU A 100 -5.67 4.00 9.02
N ARG A 101 -4.41 3.56 9.06
CA ARG A 101 -3.74 3.08 10.28
C ARG A 101 -2.28 3.55 10.31
N SER A 102 -1.76 3.82 11.50
CA SER A 102 -0.36 4.17 11.73
C SER A 102 0.15 3.50 12.99
N SER A 103 1.36 2.96 12.95
CA SER A 103 2.02 2.33 14.10
C SER A 103 3.52 2.55 14.04
N THR A 104 4.14 2.73 15.21
CA THR A 104 5.60 2.91 15.36
C THR A 104 6.10 1.90 16.39
N TYR A 105 7.20 1.20 16.10
CA TYR A 105 7.70 0.10 16.92
C TYR A 105 9.22 -0.10 16.81
#